data_AF-A0ABC9NBI0-F1
#
_entry.id   AF-A0ABC9NBI0-F1
#
_cell.length_a   1.000
_cell.length_b   1.000
_cell.length_c   1.000
_cell.angle_alpha   90.00
_cell.angle_beta   90.00
_cell.angle_gamma   90.00
#
_symmetry.space_group_name_H-M   'P 1'
#
loop_
_entity.id
_entity.type
_entity.pdbx_description
1 polymer ?
#
loop_
_entity_poly.entity_id
_entity_poly.type
_entity_poly.pdbx_seq_one_letter_code
_entity_poly.pdbx_strand_id
1 'polypeptide(L)'
;MLMKNFHIGLLPRIIIAIILGILFGNFLPASLVRLFVTFNAIFSEFLNFSIPLIIVGLVTIAIADIGKGAGRMLVVTALIAYGATLFSGFLSYFTGMAVFPSLIETGVPLEEVSESQGILPYFSVGIPPLMNVMTALVLAFTLGLGLAHLKRAKSEERRLCRYCRIRHPTLRHHPSVGQHIEDCGMRPGTDDNARHAP
;
A
#
# COMPACT_ATOMS: atom_id res chain seq x y z
N MET A 1 -24.14 -19.86 32.51
CA MET A 1 -24.21 -19.11 31.25
C MET A 1 -22.85 -19.14 30.59
N LEU A 2 -22.69 -20.05 29.64
CA LEU A 2 -21.40 -20.41 29.06
C LEU A 2 -21.14 -19.47 27.87
N MET A 3 -20.27 -18.47 28.05
CA MET A 3 -19.82 -17.60 26.97
C MET A 3 -19.09 -18.45 25.92
N LYS A 4 -19.79 -18.71 24.83
CA LYS A 4 -19.26 -19.38 23.65
C LYS A 4 -18.40 -18.38 22.90
N ASN A 5 -17.08 -18.46 23.09
CA ASN A 5 -16.10 -17.72 22.30
C ASN A 5 -16.15 -18.23 20.86
N PHE A 6 -17.02 -17.64 20.05
CA PHE A 6 -16.94 -17.78 18.62
C PHE A 6 -15.73 -16.97 18.14
N HIS A 7 -14.69 -17.66 17.68
CA HIS A 7 -13.64 -17.05 16.86
C HIS A 7 -14.24 -16.66 15.50
N ILE A 8 -15.04 -15.61 15.51
CA ILE A 8 -15.52 -14.93 14.31
C ILE A 8 -14.31 -14.24 13.68
N GLY A 9 -14.10 -14.50 12.38
CA GLY A 9 -13.06 -13.85 11.61
C GLY A 9 -13.16 -12.32 11.68
N LEU A 10 -12.05 -11.64 11.37
CA LEU A 10 -11.99 -10.18 11.34
C LEU A 10 -13.10 -9.56 10.47
N LEU A 11 -13.40 -10.17 9.32
CA LEU A 11 -14.35 -9.64 8.36
C LEU A 11 -15.81 -9.64 8.87
N PRO A 12 -16.40 -10.75 9.37
CA PRO A 12 -17.73 -10.68 9.97
C PRO A 12 -17.80 -9.77 11.20
N ARG A 13 -16.71 -9.63 11.97
CA ARG A 13 -16.65 -8.69 13.10
C ARG A 13 -16.79 -7.23 12.65
N ILE A 14 -16.15 -6.87 11.53
CA ILE A 14 -16.27 -5.53 10.93
C ILE A 14 -17.71 -5.28 10.46
N ILE A 15 -18.33 -6.27 9.79
CA ILE A 15 -19.72 -6.15 9.32
C ILE A 15 -20.68 -5.91 10.48
N ILE A 16 -20.57 -6.70 11.56
CA ILE A 16 -21.41 -6.54 12.75
C ILE A 16 -21.18 -5.16 13.37
N ALA A 17 -19.94 -4.68 13.42
CA ALA A 17 -19.62 -3.34 13.93
C ALA A 17 -20.23 -2.22 13.09
N ILE A 18 -20.25 -2.33 11.76
CA ILE A 18 -20.88 -1.34 10.87
C ILE A 18 -22.40 -1.33 11.08
N ILE A 19 -23.04 -2.49 11.10
CA ILE A 19 -24.51 -2.59 11.29
C ILE A 19 -24.90 -2.01 12.65
N LEU A 20 -24.19 -2.40 13.71
CA LEU A 20 -24.43 -1.85 15.04
C LEU A 20 -24.14 -0.34 15.08
N GLY A 21 -23.08 0.13 14.41
CA GLY A 21 -22.75 1.55 14.32
C GLY A 21 -23.84 2.40 13.65
N ILE A 22 -24.47 1.89 12.58
CA ILE A 22 -25.58 2.57 11.91
C ILE A 22 -26.83 2.59 12.81
N LEU A 23 -27.16 1.46 13.45
CA LEU A 23 -28.32 1.36 14.34
C LEU A 23 -28.17 2.27 15.57
N PHE A 24 -27.01 2.27 16.21
CA PHE A 24 -26.71 3.15 17.34
C PHE A 24 -26.54 4.61 16.91
N GLY A 25 -26.05 4.86 15.70
CA GLY A 25 -25.88 6.18 15.10
C GLY A 25 -27.17 7.01 15.08
N ASN A 26 -28.32 6.37 14.87
CA ASN A 26 -29.63 7.02 14.87
C ASN A 26 -30.13 7.44 16.26
N PHE A 27 -29.58 6.87 17.34
CA PHE A 27 -29.97 7.15 18.72
C PHE A 27 -29.05 8.15 19.43
N LEU A 28 -27.97 8.62 18.80
CA LEU A 28 -26.98 9.49 19.43
C LEU A 28 -27.31 10.99 19.23
N PRO A 29 -27.19 11.83 20.27
CA PRO A 29 -27.43 13.28 20.15
C PRO A 29 -26.35 13.97 19.30
N ALA A 30 -26.72 15.08 18.65
CA ALA A 30 -25.87 15.82 17.71
C ALA A 30 -24.48 16.19 18.26
N SER A 31 -24.36 16.49 19.56
CA SER A 31 -23.10 16.81 20.22
C SER A 31 -22.12 15.62 20.24
N LEU A 32 -22.64 14.41 20.46
CA LEU A 32 -21.82 13.20 20.52
C LEU A 32 -21.40 12.76 19.11
N VAL A 33 -22.29 12.88 18.12
CA VAL A 33 -21.97 12.66 16.70
C VAL A 33 -20.87 13.62 16.24
N ARG A 34 -20.95 14.90 16.64
CA ARG A 34 -19.93 15.90 16.31
C ARG A 34 -18.55 15.55 16.88
N LEU A 35 -18.48 14.94 18.06
CA LEU A 35 -17.23 14.45 18.65
C LEU A 35 -16.61 13.33 17.79
N PHE A 36 -17.41 12.37 17.35
CA PHE A 36 -16.95 11.30 16.44
C PHE A 36 -16.47 11.85 15.08
N VAL A 37 -17.19 12.81 14.50
CA VAL A 37 -16.77 13.48 13.25
C VAL A 37 -15.46 14.24 13.44
N THR A 38 -15.28 14.90 14.59
CA THR A 38 -14.05 15.65 14.92
C THR A 38 -12.84 14.71 15.03
N PHE A 39 -13.00 13.57 15.71
CA PHE A 39 -11.94 12.55 15.78
C PHE A 39 -11.62 11.99 14.39
N ASN A 40 -12.64 11.72 13.57
CA ASN A 40 -12.45 11.26 12.19
C ASN A 40 -11.69 12.29 11.34
N ALA A 41 -12.00 13.58 11.48
CA ALA A 41 -11.30 14.64 10.76
C ALA A 41 -9.81 14.69 11.12
N ILE A 42 -9.47 14.70 12.43
CA ILE A 42 -8.07 14.73 12.90
C ILE A 42 -7.33 13.45 12.47
N PHE A 43 -7.96 12.29 12.61
CA PHE A 43 -7.35 11.02 12.23
C PHE A 43 -7.15 10.91 10.72
N SER A 44 -8.11 11.37 9.91
CA SER A 44 -8.00 11.41 8.45
C SER A 44 -6.84 12.28 7.99
N GLU A 45 -6.62 13.41 8.65
CA GLU A 45 -5.49 14.29 8.35
C GLU A 45 -4.14 13.63 8.71
N PHE A 46 -4.07 12.94 9.85
CA PHE A 46 -2.90 12.13 10.21
C PHE A 46 -2.65 10.98 9.22
N LEU A 47 -3.71 10.34 8.71
CA LEU A 47 -3.60 9.33 7.67
C LEU A 47 -3.08 9.95 6.36
N ASN A 48 -3.60 11.10 5.94
CA ASN A 48 -3.14 11.82 4.75
C ASN A 48 -1.66 12.20 4.83
N PHE A 49 -1.17 12.54 6.03
CA PHE A 49 0.26 12.72 6.27
C PHE A 49 1.03 11.40 6.16
N SER A 50 0.53 10.31 6.77
CA SER A 50 1.24 9.03 6.89
C SER A 50 1.26 8.20 5.59
N ILE A 51 0.21 8.27 4.77
CA ILE A 51 0.04 7.49 3.54
C ILE A 51 1.24 7.68 2.57
N PRO A 52 1.65 8.91 2.21
CA PRO A 52 2.84 9.13 1.38
C PRO A 52 4.12 8.48 1.92
N LEU A 53 4.38 8.54 3.24
CA LEU A 53 5.59 7.94 3.83
C LEU A 53 5.55 6.42 3.75
N ILE A 54 4.39 5.82 4.03
CA ILE A 54 4.20 4.37 3.94
C ILE A 54 4.37 3.89 2.50
N ILE A 55 3.85 4.64 1.52
CA ILE A 55 4.04 4.35 0.09
C ILE A 55 5.53 4.35 -0.26
N VAL A 56 6.26 5.42 0.08
CA VAL A 56 7.70 5.51 -0.25
C VAL A 56 8.48 4.39 0.42
N GLY A 57 8.20 4.03 1.68
CA GLY A 57 8.88 2.93 2.36
C GLY A 57 8.56 1.56 1.75
N LEU A 58 7.28 1.20 1.69
CA LEU A 58 6.87 -0.16 1.31
C LEU A 58 6.99 -0.44 -0.18
N VAL A 59 6.58 0.51 -1.04
CA VAL A 59 6.60 0.31 -2.50
C VAL A 59 8.03 0.24 -3.02
N THR A 60 8.92 1.09 -2.50
CA THR A 60 10.36 1.06 -2.86
C THR A 60 10.98 -0.30 -2.57
N ILE A 61 10.74 -0.87 -1.37
CA ILE A 61 11.29 -2.17 -0.97
C ILE A 61 10.68 -3.30 -1.82
N ALA A 62 9.37 -3.27 -2.07
CA ALA A 62 8.69 -4.29 -2.87
C ALA A 62 9.25 -4.34 -4.31
N ILE A 63 9.47 -3.20 -4.95
CA ILE A 63 10.00 -3.14 -6.32
C ILE A 63 11.49 -3.54 -6.34
N ALA A 64 12.26 -3.08 -5.35
CA ALA A 64 13.68 -3.41 -5.24
C ALA A 64 13.90 -4.93 -5.08
N ASP A 65 12.93 -5.66 -4.51
CA ASP A 65 13.03 -7.10 -4.31
C ASP A 65 12.57 -7.93 -5.52
N ILE A 66 11.57 -7.47 -6.29
CA ILE A 66 11.09 -8.17 -7.51
C ILE A 66 12.21 -8.33 -8.56
N GLY A 67 13.11 -7.35 -8.68
CA GLY A 67 14.29 -7.49 -9.55
C GLY A 67 13.96 -7.62 -11.04
N LYS A 68 14.38 -8.70 -11.70
CA LYS A 68 14.33 -8.80 -13.18
C LYS A 68 12.91 -8.80 -13.73
N GLY A 69 12.61 -7.79 -14.56
CA GLY A 69 11.30 -7.66 -15.21
C GLY A 69 10.24 -6.90 -14.43
N ALA A 70 10.58 -6.28 -13.27
CA ALA A 70 9.65 -5.49 -12.46
C ALA A 70 8.87 -4.47 -13.31
N GLY A 71 9.55 -3.71 -14.17
CA GLY A 71 8.91 -2.75 -15.07
C GLY A 71 7.90 -3.37 -16.04
N ARG A 72 8.20 -4.55 -16.62
CA ARG A 72 7.30 -5.21 -17.59
C ARG A 72 6.05 -5.78 -16.90
N MET A 73 6.20 -6.33 -15.70
CA MET A 73 5.07 -6.81 -14.90
C MET A 73 4.12 -5.67 -14.54
N LEU A 74 4.65 -4.49 -14.18
CA LEU A 74 3.85 -3.31 -13.85
C LEU A 74 3.04 -2.79 -15.03
N VAL A 75 3.64 -2.71 -16.23
CA VAL A 75 2.93 -2.25 -17.43
C VAL A 75 1.76 -3.18 -17.76
N VAL A 76 1.96 -4.51 -17.69
CA VAL A 76 0.89 -5.48 -17.94
C VAL A 76 -0.24 -5.34 -16.91
N THR A 77 0.08 -5.26 -15.62
CA THR A 77 -0.93 -5.09 -14.56
C THR A 77 -1.67 -3.76 -14.71
N ALA A 78 -0.98 -2.67 -15.07
CA ALA A 78 -1.60 -1.38 -15.31
C ALA A 78 -2.60 -1.46 -16.48
N LEU A 79 -2.23 -2.10 -17.59
CA LEU A 79 -3.11 -2.25 -18.74
C LEU A 79 -4.38 -3.02 -18.38
N ILE A 80 -4.25 -4.12 -17.62
CA ILE A 80 -5.38 -4.89 -17.09
C ILE A 80 -6.24 -4.03 -16.16
N ALA A 81 -5.63 -3.28 -15.24
CA ALA A 81 -6.35 -2.43 -14.29
C ALA A 81 -7.12 -1.30 -14.99
N TYR A 82 -6.52 -0.63 -15.97
CA TYR A 82 -7.22 0.39 -16.78
C TYR A 82 -8.38 -0.21 -17.57
N GLY A 83 -8.19 -1.40 -18.16
CA GLY A 83 -9.27 -2.13 -18.84
C GLY A 83 -10.42 -2.48 -17.89
N ALA A 84 -10.11 -2.97 -16.69
CA ALA A 84 -11.11 -3.30 -15.67
C ALA A 84 -11.87 -2.05 -15.16
N THR A 85 -11.17 -0.93 -14.99
CA THR A 85 -11.80 0.34 -14.58
C THR A 85 -12.78 0.85 -15.64
N LEU A 86 -12.40 0.81 -16.91
CA LEU A 86 -13.31 1.18 -18.00
C LEU A 86 -14.53 0.26 -18.05
N PHE A 87 -14.31 -1.06 -17.98
CA PHE A 87 -15.40 -2.03 -17.98
C PHE A 87 -16.37 -1.82 -16.79
N SER A 88 -15.83 -1.62 -15.59
CA SER A 88 -16.60 -1.30 -14.39
C SER A 88 -17.40 -0.01 -14.54
N GLY A 89 -16.80 1.03 -15.14
CA GLY A 89 -17.47 2.30 -15.42
C GLY A 89 -18.66 2.15 -16.37
N PHE A 90 -18.48 1.41 -17.47
CA PHE A 90 -19.58 1.14 -18.42
C PHE A 90 -20.69 0.31 -17.77
N LEU A 91 -20.35 -0.68 -16.97
CA LEU A 91 -21.33 -1.51 -16.26
C LEU A 91 -22.12 -0.70 -15.22
N SER A 92 -21.44 0.18 -14.49
CA SER A 92 -22.07 1.11 -13.55
C SER A 92 -23.00 2.08 -14.27
N TYR A 93 -22.57 2.65 -15.41
CA TYR A 93 -23.41 3.51 -16.24
C TYR A 93 -24.66 2.80 -16.76
N PHE A 94 -24.51 1.57 -17.27
CA PHE A 94 -25.64 0.77 -17.77
C PHE A 94 -26.62 0.40 -16.65
N THR A 95 -26.09 -0.02 -15.51
CA THR A 95 -26.89 -0.31 -14.32
C THR A 95 -27.62 0.94 -13.86
N GLY A 96 -26.94 2.09 -13.84
CA GLY A 96 -27.56 3.37 -13.53
C GLY A 96 -28.70 3.69 -14.50
N MET A 97 -28.46 3.63 -15.80
CA MET A 97 -29.47 3.88 -16.83
C MET A 97 -30.69 2.95 -16.74
N ALA A 98 -30.49 1.69 -16.33
CA ALA A 98 -31.58 0.73 -16.21
C ALA A 98 -32.33 0.83 -14.88
N VAL A 99 -31.63 1.11 -13.78
CA VAL A 99 -32.17 1.05 -12.42
C VAL A 99 -32.64 2.42 -11.92
N PHE A 100 -31.93 3.53 -12.23
CA PHE A 100 -32.36 4.87 -11.84
C PHE A 100 -33.76 5.27 -12.32
N PRO A 101 -34.22 4.97 -13.56
CA PRO A 101 -35.58 5.31 -13.96
C PRO A 101 -36.66 4.54 -13.19
N SER A 102 -36.31 3.41 -12.56
CA SER A 102 -37.23 2.64 -11.71
C SER A 102 -37.25 3.10 -10.24
N LEU A 103 -36.27 3.90 -9.83
CA LEU A 103 -36.09 4.38 -8.45
C LEU A 103 -36.45 5.85 -8.25
N ILE A 104 -36.54 6.65 -9.33
CA ILE A 104 -36.84 8.08 -9.26
C ILE A 104 -38.27 8.35 -9.74
N GLU A 105 -39.13 8.84 -8.84
CA GLU A 105 -40.39 9.49 -9.23
C GLU A 105 -40.09 10.86 -9.86
N THR A 106 -40.57 11.08 -11.08
CA THR A 106 -40.42 12.35 -11.81
C THR A 106 -41.26 13.43 -11.13
N GLY A 107 -40.67 14.26 -10.25
CA GLY A 107 -41.38 15.42 -9.69
C GLY A 107 -40.88 16.03 -8.38
N VAL A 108 -39.89 15.46 -7.69
CA VAL A 108 -39.37 16.05 -6.44
C VAL A 108 -38.25 17.06 -6.74
N PRO A 109 -38.38 18.34 -6.32
CA PRO A 109 -37.32 19.34 -6.47
C PRO A 109 -36.05 18.89 -5.74
N LEU A 110 -34.92 18.84 -6.44
CA LEU A 110 -33.63 18.40 -5.89
C LEU A 110 -33.01 19.41 -4.91
N GLU A 111 -33.59 20.61 -4.77
CA GLU A 111 -33.07 21.66 -3.89
C GLU A 111 -33.18 21.36 -2.38
N GLU A 112 -34.02 20.42 -1.93
CA GLU A 112 -34.17 20.13 -0.49
C GLU A 112 -33.20 19.06 0.05
N VAL A 113 -32.49 18.34 -0.83
CA VAL A 113 -31.58 17.24 -0.45
C VAL A 113 -30.11 17.70 -0.37
N SER A 114 -29.79 18.89 -0.89
CA SER A 114 -28.43 19.45 -0.86
C SER A 114 -28.05 20.14 0.45
N GLU A 115 -29.01 20.38 1.35
CA GLU A 115 -28.79 20.99 2.67
C GLU A 115 -28.92 19.99 3.82
N SER A 116 -28.46 18.74 3.67
CA SER A 116 -27.99 18.03 4.86
C SER A 116 -26.70 18.73 5.30
N GLN A 117 -26.80 19.82 6.07
CA GLN A 117 -25.62 20.47 6.63
C GLN A 117 -24.91 19.44 7.52
N GLY A 118 -23.89 18.80 6.95
CA GLY A 118 -23.03 17.87 7.67
C GLY A 118 -22.56 18.57 8.94
N ILE A 119 -22.77 17.91 10.07
CA ILE A 119 -22.44 18.48 11.38
C ILE A 119 -20.96 18.87 11.37
N LEU A 120 -20.69 20.18 11.41
CA LEU A 120 -19.34 20.73 11.41
C LEU A 120 -18.57 20.23 12.65
N PRO A 121 -17.31 19.78 12.51
CA PRO A 121 -16.50 19.33 13.65
C PRO A 121 -16.25 20.48 14.64
N TYR A 122 -16.00 20.15 15.91
CA TYR A 122 -15.74 21.16 16.95
C TYR A 122 -14.42 21.92 16.72
N PHE A 123 -13.39 21.21 16.28
CA PHE A 123 -12.08 21.76 15.95
C PHE A 123 -11.47 20.95 14.80
N SER A 124 -10.73 21.62 13.91
CA SER A 124 -9.93 20.97 12.88
C SER A 124 -8.48 21.37 13.06
N VAL A 125 -7.60 20.39 13.12
CA VAL A 125 -6.15 20.60 13.13
C VAL A 125 -5.65 20.18 11.75
N GLY A 126 -5.29 21.16 10.93
CA GLY A 126 -4.72 20.92 9.60
C GLY A 126 -3.27 20.48 9.73
N ILE A 127 -2.98 19.24 9.37
CA ILE A 127 -1.63 18.70 9.25
C ILE A 127 -1.38 18.54 7.75
N PRO A 128 -0.76 19.54 7.10
CA PRO A 128 -0.61 19.50 5.65
C PRO A 128 0.13 18.22 5.23
N PRO A 129 -0.32 17.56 4.16
CA PRO A 129 0.34 16.34 3.67
C PRO A 129 1.77 16.65 3.23
N LEU A 130 2.74 15.76 3.54
CA LEU A 130 4.14 15.97 3.15
C LEU A 130 4.34 16.10 1.63
N MET A 131 3.61 15.28 0.87
CA MET A 131 3.63 15.27 -0.58
C MET A 131 2.36 14.60 -1.11
N ASN A 132 2.00 14.89 -2.35
CA ASN A 132 0.87 14.23 -3.00
C ASN A 132 1.16 12.73 -3.18
N VAL A 133 0.13 11.89 -3.01
CA VAL A 133 0.18 10.44 -3.26
C VAL A 133 0.79 10.12 -4.63
N MET A 134 0.46 10.87 -5.67
CA MET A 134 1.01 10.65 -7.01
C MET A 134 2.53 10.90 -7.05
N THR A 135 3.00 11.96 -6.40
CA THR A 135 4.43 12.28 -6.29
C THR A 135 5.16 11.21 -5.47
N ALA A 136 4.57 10.77 -4.36
CA ALA A 136 5.10 9.69 -3.53
C ALA A 136 5.25 8.38 -4.31
N LEU A 137 4.23 8.03 -5.12
CA LEU A 137 4.28 6.86 -5.98
C LEU A 137 5.40 6.96 -7.01
N VAL A 138 5.48 8.07 -7.76
CA VAL A 138 6.53 8.27 -8.77
C VAL A 138 7.92 8.19 -8.14
N LEU A 139 8.13 8.84 -6.99
CA LEU A 139 9.40 8.80 -6.26
C LEU A 139 9.74 7.38 -5.75
N ALA A 140 8.76 6.67 -5.18
CA ALA A 140 8.95 5.29 -4.74
C ALA A 140 9.33 4.36 -5.90
N PHE A 141 8.71 4.54 -7.07
CA PHE A 141 9.01 3.76 -8.27
C PHE A 141 10.41 4.04 -8.81
N THR A 142 10.80 5.30 -8.91
CA THR A 142 12.14 5.67 -9.42
C THR A 142 13.24 5.18 -8.49
N LEU A 143 13.07 5.33 -7.17
CA LEU A 143 14.01 4.78 -6.18
C LEU A 143 14.02 3.25 -6.19
N GLY A 144 12.86 2.60 -6.22
CA GLY A 144 12.74 1.14 -6.23
C GLY A 144 13.41 0.50 -7.44
N LEU A 145 13.19 1.06 -8.64
CA LEU A 145 13.86 0.61 -9.86
C LEU A 145 15.36 0.91 -9.83
N GLY A 146 15.77 2.09 -9.36
CA GLY A 146 17.19 2.46 -9.21
C GLY A 146 17.95 1.47 -8.32
N LEU A 147 17.39 1.12 -7.16
CA LEU A 147 17.97 0.12 -6.25
C LEU A 147 17.98 -1.29 -6.86
N ALA A 148 16.93 -1.67 -7.60
CA ALA A 148 16.90 -2.96 -8.30
C ALA A 148 18.03 -3.10 -9.34
N HIS A 149 18.41 -2.01 -10.01
CA HIS A 149 19.55 -1.98 -10.94
C HIS A 149 20.89 -2.06 -10.21
N LEU A 150 21.05 -1.35 -9.08
CA LEU A 150 22.31 -1.36 -8.31
C LEU A 150 22.56 -2.72 -7.61
N LYS A 151 21.50 -3.35 -7.09
CA LYS A 151 21.55 -4.71 -6.51
C LYS A 151 22.09 -5.73 -7.53
N ARG A 152 21.85 -5.51 -8.84
CA ARG A 152 22.40 -6.37 -9.91
C ARG A 152 23.89 -6.18 -10.10
N ALA A 153 24.37 -4.94 -10.23
CA ALA A 153 25.80 -4.66 -10.40
C ALA A 153 26.61 -5.36 -9.28
N LYS A 154 26.15 -5.23 -8.03
CA LYS A 154 26.77 -5.89 -6.88
C LYS A 154 26.55 -7.41 -6.84
N SER A 155 25.45 -7.93 -7.39
CA SER A 155 25.20 -9.38 -7.48
C SER A 155 26.06 -10.06 -8.55
N GLU A 156 26.32 -9.38 -9.66
CA GLU A 156 27.11 -9.91 -10.78
C GLU A 156 28.59 -9.97 -10.41
N GLU A 157 29.10 -8.92 -9.77
CA GLU A 157 30.46 -8.85 -9.23
C GLU A 157 30.71 -9.94 -8.17
N ARG A 158 29.74 -10.20 -7.27
CA ARG A 158 29.82 -11.33 -6.33
C ARG A 158 29.84 -12.70 -7.02
N ARG A 159 29.13 -12.88 -8.13
CA ARG A 159 29.18 -14.13 -8.91
C ARG A 159 30.55 -14.29 -9.58
N LEU A 160 31.11 -13.21 -10.12
CA LEU A 160 32.42 -13.21 -10.76
C LEU A 160 33.56 -13.50 -9.74
N CYS A 161 33.52 -12.86 -8.57
CA CYS A 161 34.44 -13.18 -7.47
C CYS A 161 34.30 -14.63 -7.00
N ARG A 162 33.07 -15.17 -6.90
CA ARG A 162 32.83 -16.56 -6.52
C ARG A 162 33.36 -17.53 -7.60
N TYR A 163 33.18 -17.20 -8.88
CA TYR A 163 33.73 -17.98 -9.98
C TYR A 163 35.27 -18.00 -9.99
N CYS A 164 35.91 -16.84 -9.79
CA CYS A 164 37.37 -16.74 -9.70
C CYS A 164 37.92 -17.54 -8.51
N ARG A 165 37.23 -17.50 -7.36
CA ARG A 165 37.58 -18.28 -6.16
C ARG A 165 37.48 -19.80 -6.37
N ILE A 166 36.51 -20.27 -7.17
CA ILE A 166 36.35 -21.70 -7.50
C ILE A 166 37.40 -22.15 -8.52
N ARG A 167 37.72 -21.32 -9.52
CA ARG A 167 38.65 -21.67 -10.61
C ARG A 167 40.13 -21.49 -10.25
N HIS A 168 40.46 -20.62 -9.29
CA HIS A 168 41.83 -20.39 -8.80
C HIS A 168 41.91 -20.42 -7.26
N PRO A 169 42.12 -21.60 -6.64
CA PRO A 169 42.22 -21.73 -5.19
C PRO A 169 43.50 -21.11 -4.58
N THR A 170 44.52 -20.84 -5.41
CA THR A 170 45.83 -20.29 -5.03
C THR A 170 45.85 -18.77 -4.82
N LEU A 171 44.82 -18.04 -5.26
CA LEU A 171 44.70 -16.58 -5.07
C LEU A 171 44.31 -16.16 -3.63
N ARG A 172 44.20 -17.12 -2.71
CA ARG A 172 43.81 -16.90 -1.31
C ARG A 172 44.83 -16.10 -0.48
N HIS A 173 46.07 -15.94 -0.97
CA HIS A 173 47.20 -15.39 -0.21
C HIS A 173 47.77 -14.07 -0.73
N HIS A 174 47.16 -13.44 -1.75
CA HIS A 174 47.64 -12.14 -2.26
C HIS A 174 46.99 -10.95 -1.51
N PRO A 175 47.77 -10.07 -0.85
CA PRO A 175 47.25 -9.00 0.01
C PRO A 175 46.45 -7.93 -0.74
N SER A 176 46.74 -7.70 -2.04
CA SER A 176 46.02 -6.72 -2.88
C SER A 176 44.59 -7.13 -3.25
N VAL A 177 44.25 -8.42 -3.15
CA VAL A 177 42.89 -8.93 -3.41
C VAL A 177 42.03 -8.85 -2.15
N GLY A 178 42.64 -8.86 -0.95
CA GLY A 178 41.94 -8.75 0.33
C GLY A 178 41.23 -7.40 0.50
N GLN A 179 41.90 -6.29 0.19
CA GLN A 179 41.32 -4.94 0.33
C GLN A 179 40.10 -4.72 -0.59
N HIS A 180 40.13 -5.23 -1.82
CA HIS A 180 39.00 -5.12 -2.75
C HIS A 180 37.79 -5.99 -2.34
N ILE A 181 38.03 -7.04 -1.53
CA ILE A 181 36.99 -7.93 -0.97
C ILE A 181 36.37 -7.32 0.29
N GLU A 182 37.17 -6.63 1.12
CA GLU A 182 36.69 -5.89 2.29
C GLU A 182 35.85 -4.68 1.92
N ASP A 183 36.25 -3.91 0.89
CA ASP A 183 35.44 -2.81 0.33
C ASP A 183 34.11 -3.29 -0.27
N CYS A 184 34.07 -4.53 -0.78
CA CYS A 184 32.84 -5.17 -1.24
C CYS A 184 31.87 -5.55 -0.10
N GLY A 185 32.24 -5.30 1.17
CA GLY A 185 31.42 -5.56 2.36
C GLY A 185 31.15 -7.05 2.59
N MET A 186 32.09 -7.91 2.19
CA MET A 186 31.96 -9.36 2.33
C MET A 186 32.68 -9.82 3.60
N ARG A 187 32.04 -9.59 4.76
CA ARG A 187 32.53 -10.19 6.03
C ARG A 187 32.50 -11.72 5.92
N PRO A 188 33.53 -12.43 6.41
CA PRO A 188 33.47 -13.88 6.56
C PRO A 188 32.60 -14.20 7.79
N GLY A 189 31.63 -15.11 7.62
CA GLY A 189 30.90 -15.69 8.75
C GLY A 189 29.45 -15.23 8.90
N THR A 190 28.57 -15.81 8.10
CA THR A 190 27.29 -16.38 8.56
C THR A 190 26.78 -17.21 7.39
N ASP A 191 27.14 -18.49 7.40
CA ASP A 191 26.67 -19.47 6.43
C ASP A 191 25.14 -19.56 6.48
N ASP A 192 24.48 -19.27 5.36
CA ASP A 192 23.10 -19.66 5.06
C ASP A 192 23.01 -21.20 4.85
N ASN A 193 23.53 -21.98 5.81
CA ASN A 193 23.38 -23.44 5.83
C ASN A 193 22.12 -23.85 6.61
N ALA A 194 20.95 -23.41 6.14
CA ALA A 194 19.67 -23.87 6.68
C ALA A 194 18.50 -23.85 5.67
N ARG A 195 18.74 -23.86 4.36
CA ARG A 195 17.63 -23.81 3.40
C ARG A 195 17.51 -24.89 2.34
N HIS A 196 18.42 -25.86 2.23
CA HIS A 196 18.21 -27.04 1.37
C HIS A 196 18.80 -28.31 2.01
N ALA A 197 17.95 -29.08 2.67
CA ALA A 197 18.05 -30.53 2.79
C ALA A 197 16.64 -31.09 2.49
N PRO A 198 16.54 -32.27 1.88
CA PRO A 198 15.42 -32.70 1.02
C PRO A 198 14.05 -32.79 1.71
#